data_AF-A0A5X9FBZ0-F1
#
_entry.id   AF-A0A5X9FBZ0-F1
#
_cell.length_a   1.000
_cell.length_b   1.000
_cell.length_c   1.000
_cell.angle_alpha   90.00
_cell.angle_beta   90.00
_cell.angle_gamma   90.00
#
_symmetry.space_group_name_H-M   'P 1'
#
loop_
_entity.id
_entity.type
_entity.pdbx_description
1 polymer ?
#
loop_
_entity_poly.entity_id
_entity_poly.type
_entity_poly.pdbx_seq_one_letter_code
_entity_poly.pdbx_strand_id
1 'polypeptide(L)'
;MIKRKWNILFLLGLSFASVCQAGDDIDALYSRIAQKDIQALNELKALAKDNNAQALAELGFIYEYGVAVPKDTIQAIKYYEQACHVEEPYGCYNARYFYLHGLGVMQDDVLAKELADKTSKADIDTDAQTVTRLIADEIDTAKQAAESDITQRSRFIETLRQYAGGGSAMAARITRLGYSKADILHLAELWAQERDPELSFIVGSLYDSGFVEADDKEARSLQWFRKAAELGQADAQNILGYFYLNGKRGIKRDLQKGVQWYELAAAQGNADALINLGEIYYSGTQVPLDYARAFEFFDRAAKMGKSRALNYLAWMYTNGQFVDTDCRKAAELFAQGRTSFADDPHFQVTCEKDRQARAEAVAMREKNLPKLTFNRDRVFGASQGSGYACELEFVVKTDRISSIENLRVSLALKNKAGAMSQQVIAFEPFGLNTQDRNLQGYKSDTLRESTLQPVYQPEFCDVDSYSVTAVTGMVNGKEMDMLKAGVFL
;
A
#
# COMPACT_ATOMS: atom_id res chain seq x y z
N MET A 1 -54.57 51.01 -22.77
CA MET A 1 -55.10 49.65 -22.48
C MET A 1 -54.06 48.65 -22.97
N ILE A 2 -53.12 48.29 -22.10
CA ILE A 2 -53.01 47.01 -21.36
C ILE A 2 -52.29 45.92 -22.18
N LYS A 3 -51.07 45.65 -21.71
CA LYS A 3 -50.11 44.61 -22.09
C LYS A 3 -50.69 43.21 -21.90
N ARG A 4 -50.39 42.28 -22.81
CA ARG A 4 -50.57 40.82 -22.60
C ARG A 4 -49.24 40.23 -22.12
N LYS A 5 -49.31 39.57 -20.96
CA LYS A 5 -48.20 38.97 -20.21
C LYS A 5 -47.55 37.81 -20.97
N TRP A 6 -46.22 37.78 -20.97
CA TRP A 6 -45.41 36.58 -21.16
C TRP A 6 -45.32 35.83 -19.83
N ASN A 7 -45.65 34.55 -19.81
CA ASN A 7 -45.22 33.64 -18.75
C ASN A 7 -43.89 33.01 -19.21
N ILE A 8 -42.80 33.49 -18.63
CA ILE A 8 -41.47 32.87 -18.71
C ILE A 8 -41.44 31.81 -17.62
N LEU A 9 -41.40 30.54 -18.00
CA LEU A 9 -41.05 29.45 -17.08
C LEU A 9 -39.53 29.47 -16.90
N PHE A 10 -39.09 29.75 -15.68
CA PHE A 10 -37.69 29.69 -15.26
C PHE A 10 -37.19 28.24 -15.32
N LEU A 11 -36.31 27.93 -16.27
CA LEU A 11 -35.40 26.78 -16.15
C LEU A 11 -34.28 27.20 -15.19
N LEU A 12 -34.39 26.78 -13.94
CA LEU A 12 -33.35 26.93 -12.93
C LEU A 12 -32.12 26.13 -13.37
N GLY A 13 -31.00 26.82 -13.54
CA GLY A 13 -29.68 26.18 -13.59
C GLY A 13 -29.44 25.45 -12.26
N LEU A 14 -29.39 24.12 -12.33
CA LEU A 14 -28.88 23.30 -11.24
C LEU A 14 -27.41 23.67 -11.05
N SER A 15 -27.06 24.16 -9.86
CA SER A 15 -25.68 24.44 -9.51
C SER A 15 -24.91 23.12 -9.46
N PHE A 16 -23.64 23.12 -9.87
CA PHE A 16 -22.76 21.94 -9.84
C PHE A 16 -22.77 21.23 -8.48
N ALA A 17 -22.92 21.99 -7.38
CA ALA A 17 -23.04 21.46 -6.02
C ALA A 17 -24.29 20.61 -5.79
N SER A 18 -25.44 20.98 -6.38
CA SER A 18 -26.68 20.20 -6.26
C SER A 18 -26.64 18.88 -7.04
N VAL A 19 -25.84 18.82 -8.11
CA VAL A 19 -25.62 17.58 -8.88
C VAL A 19 -24.63 16.66 -8.17
N CYS A 20 -23.59 17.20 -7.54
CA CYS A 20 -22.69 16.42 -6.67
C CYS A 20 -23.44 15.80 -5.49
N GLN A 21 -24.26 16.58 -4.79
CA GLN A 21 -25.01 16.09 -3.63
C GLN A 21 -26.02 14.99 -3.98
N ALA A 22 -26.68 15.09 -5.15
CA ALA A 22 -27.58 14.05 -5.63
C ALA A 22 -26.86 12.74 -6.01
N GLY A 23 -25.61 12.83 -6.49
CA GLY A 23 -24.76 11.67 -6.75
C GLY A 23 -24.34 10.96 -5.46
N ASP A 24 -23.89 11.73 -4.47
CA ASP A 24 -23.52 11.19 -3.15
C ASP A 24 -24.69 10.46 -2.46
N ASP A 25 -25.91 10.96 -2.63
CA ASP A 25 -27.13 10.34 -2.10
C ASP A 25 -27.45 8.99 -2.79
N ILE A 26 -27.18 8.86 -4.10
CA ILE A 26 -27.40 7.63 -4.86
C ILE A 26 -26.34 6.57 -4.51
N ASP A 27 -25.07 6.97 -4.37
CA ASP A 27 -23.99 6.06 -3.95
C ASP A 27 -24.24 5.49 -2.54
N ALA A 28 -24.78 6.32 -1.63
CA ALA A 28 -25.20 5.88 -0.31
C ALA A 28 -26.37 4.87 -0.38
N LEU A 29 -27.33 5.08 -1.30
CA LEU A 29 -28.39 4.11 -1.55
C LEU A 29 -27.85 2.80 -2.12
N TYR A 30 -26.95 2.84 -3.11
CA TYR A 30 -26.32 1.64 -3.65
C TYR A 30 -25.63 0.82 -2.57
N SER A 31 -24.81 1.47 -1.73
CA SER A 31 -24.10 0.81 -0.63
C SER A 31 -25.03 0.05 0.33
N ARG A 32 -26.23 0.61 0.60
CA ARG A 32 -27.28 -0.05 1.39
C ARG A 32 -27.95 -1.19 0.61
N ILE A 33 -28.25 -1.00 -0.67
CA ILE A 33 -28.84 -2.03 -1.55
C ILE A 33 -27.91 -3.24 -1.65
N ALA A 34 -26.60 -3.04 -1.83
CA ALA A 34 -25.61 -4.12 -1.84
C ALA A 34 -25.59 -4.94 -0.53
N GLN A 35 -26.01 -4.33 0.58
CA GLN A 35 -26.22 -4.97 1.89
C GLN A 35 -27.64 -5.55 2.06
N LYS A 36 -28.39 -5.69 0.97
CA LYS A 36 -29.76 -6.23 0.90
C LYS A 36 -30.80 -5.39 1.63
N ASP A 37 -30.58 -4.08 1.75
CA ASP A 37 -31.58 -3.14 2.25
C ASP A 37 -32.68 -2.90 1.19
N ILE A 38 -33.83 -3.55 1.38
CA ILE A 38 -35.00 -3.43 0.49
C ILE A 38 -35.58 -2.01 0.52
N GLN A 39 -35.44 -1.29 1.64
CA GLN A 39 -35.95 0.07 1.74
C GLN A 39 -35.17 1.01 0.84
N ALA A 40 -33.83 0.90 0.82
CA ALA A 40 -32.97 1.66 -0.08
C ALA A 40 -33.30 1.41 -1.56
N LEU A 41 -33.62 0.16 -1.93
CA LEU A 41 -34.06 -0.16 -3.29
C LEU A 41 -35.39 0.53 -3.66
N ASN A 42 -36.31 0.63 -2.70
CA ASN A 42 -37.58 1.32 -2.93
C ASN A 42 -37.41 2.84 -3.02
N GLU A 43 -36.50 3.42 -2.22
CA GLU A 43 -36.10 4.83 -2.28
C GLU A 43 -35.49 5.15 -3.66
N LEU A 44 -34.55 4.33 -4.14
CA LEU A 44 -33.95 4.48 -5.47
C LEU A 44 -35.00 4.36 -6.60
N LYS A 45 -35.93 3.40 -6.49
CA LYS A 45 -37.06 3.27 -7.42
C LYS A 45 -38.00 4.47 -7.41
N ALA A 46 -38.16 5.15 -6.27
CA ALA A 46 -38.95 6.37 -6.19
C ALA A 46 -38.27 7.52 -6.94
N LEU A 47 -36.97 7.72 -6.70
CA LEU A 47 -36.17 8.72 -7.43
C LEU A 47 -36.22 8.51 -8.95
N ALA A 48 -36.11 7.26 -9.39
CA ALA A 48 -36.19 6.91 -10.81
C ALA A 48 -37.57 7.24 -11.43
N LYS A 49 -38.66 7.12 -10.67
CA LYS A 49 -40.02 7.51 -11.14
C LYS A 49 -40.15 9.01 -11.35
N ASP A 50 -39.38 9.80 -10.61
CA ASP A 50 -39.30 11.25 -10.77
C ASP A 50 -38.32 11.66 -11.90
N ASN A 51 -37.99 10.72 -12.80
CA ASN A 51 -37.08 10.88 -13.93
C ASN A 51 -35.66 11.29 -13.51
N ASN A 52 -35.21 10.90 -12.31
CA ASN A 52 -33.81 11.08 -11.93
C ASN A 52 -32.93 10.17 -12.79
N ALA A 53 -32.15 10.80 -13.67
CA ALA A 53 -31.23 10.17 -14.62
C ALA A 53 -30.25 9.18 -13.97
N GLN A 54 -29.59 9.60 -12.88
CA GLN A 54 -28.61 8.78 -12.17
C GLN A 54 -29.29 7.59 -11.50
N ALA A 55 -30.46 7.78 -10.88
CA ALA A 55 -31.21 6.69 -10.25
C ALA A 55 -31.73 5.67 -11.27
N LEU A 56 -32.17 6.13 -12.45
CA LEU A 56 -32.54 5.25 -13.56
C LEU A 56 -31.34 4.41 -14.01
N ALA A 57 -30.18 5.05 -14.19
CA ALA A 57 -29.01 4.34 -14.67
C ALA A 57 -28.43 3.38 -13.60
N GLU A 58 -28.48 3.75 -12.33
CA GLU A 58 -28.13 2.88 -11.19
C GLU A 58 -29.05 1.64 -11.12
N LEU A 59 -30.35 1.82 -11.33
CA LEU A 59 -31.28 0.67 -11.42
C LEU A 59 -30.94 -0.23 -12.61
N GLY A 60 -30.55 0.36 -13.74
CA GLY A 60 -30.03 -0.40 -14.88
C GLY A 60 -28.87 -1.30 -14.48
N PHE A 61 -27.87 -0.76 -13.77
CA PHE A 61 -26.71 -1.51 -13.27
C PHE A 61 -27.12 -2.62 -12.29
N ILE A 62 -27.98 -2.29 -11.33
CA ILE A 62 -28.51 -3.24 -10.35
C ILE A 62 -29.16 -4.46 -11.02
N TYR A 63 -29.98 -4.27 -12.05
CA TYR A 63 -30.62 -5.37 -12.77
C TYR A 63 -29.68 -6.07 -13.76
N GLU A 64 -28.73 -5.36 -14.38
CA GLU A 64 -27.73 -5.96 -15.27
C GLU A 64 -26.85 -6.98 -14.53
N TYR A 65 -26.45 -6.63 -13.31
CA TYR A 65 -25.52 -7.41 -12.52
C TYR A 65 -26.15 -8.20 -11.37
N GLY A 66 -27.44 -7.98 -11.09
CA GLY A 66 -28.17 -8.69 -10.05
C GLY A 66 -27.76 -8.29 -8.62
N VAL A 67 -27.55 -6.99 -8.38
CA VAL A 67 -27.17 -6.47 -7.06
C VAL A 67 -28.39 -6.50 -6.14
N ALA A 68 -28.43 -7.47 -5.21
CA ALA A 68 -29.56 -7.73 -4.29
C ALA A 68 -30.92 -8.06 -4.95
N VAL A 69 -30.98 -8.16 -6.27
CA VAL A 69 -32.12 -8.62 -7.07
C VAL A 69 -31.64 -9.68 -8.07
N PRO A 70 -32.51 -10.56 -8.59
CA PRO A 70 -32.13 -11.43 -9.70
C PRO A 70 -31.69 -10.62 -10.91
N LYS A 71 -30.63 -11.07 -11.61
CA LYS A 71 -30.21 -10.50 -12.89
C LYS A 71 -31.37 -10.54 -13.88
N ASP A 72 -31.67 -9.40 -14.50
CA ASP A 72 -32.73 -9.23 -15.48
C ASP A 72 -32.28 -8.20 -16.54
N THR A 73 -31.75 -8.72 -17.64
CA THR A 73 -31.25 -7.89 -18.75
C THR A 73 -32.37 -7.11 -19.45
N ILE A 74 -33.60 -7.63 -19.45
CA ILE A 74 -34.76 -6.94 -20.05
C ILE A 74 -35.18 -5.75 -19.19
N GLN A 75 -35.11 -5.91 -17.86
CA GLN A 75 -35.40 -4.80 -16.96
C GLN A 75 -34.26 -3.78 -16.94
N ALA A 76 -33.00 -4.23 -17.01
CA ALA A 76 -31.82 -3.36 -17.10
C ALA A 76 -31.89 -2.42 -18.30
N ILE A 77 -32.12 -2.95 -19.51
CA ILE A 77 -32.17 -2.12 -20.72
C ILE A 77 -33.30 -1.09 -20.68
N LYS A 78 -34.47 -1.44 -20.13
CA LYS A 78 -35.58 -0.48 -19.98
C LYS A 78 -35.18 0.72 -19.12
N TYR A 79 -34.38 0.50 -18.09
CA TYR A 79 -33.89 1.57 -17.24
C TYR A 79 -32.82 2.41 -17.94
N TYR A 80 -31.91 1.77 -18.68
CA TYR A 80 -30.92 2.49 -19.49
C TYR A 80 -31.55 3.32 -20.61
N GLU A 81 -32.58 2.81 -21.28
CA GLU A 81 -33.35 3.57 -22.28
C GLU A 81 -34.04 4.79 -21.66
N GLN A 82 -34.67 4.62 -20.49
CA GLN A 82 -35.28 5.73 -19.75
C GLN A 82 -34.23 6.77 -19.33
N ALA A 83 -33.07 6.33 -18.82
CA ALA A 83 -31.96 7.22 -18.49
C ALA A 83 -31.45 7.97 -19.74
N CYS A 84 -31.33 7.29 -20.89
CA CYS A 84 -30.95 7.93 -22.14
C CYS A 84 -31.99 8.96 -22.62
N HIS A 85 -33.28 8.69 -22.40
CA HIS A 85 -34.35 9.60 -22.79
C HIS A 85 -34.31 10.93 -22.04
N VAL A 86 -33.84 10.93 -20.79
CA VAL A 86 -33.62 12.15 -19.99
C VAL A 86 -32.23 12.77 -20.21
N GLU A 87 -31.59 12.44 -21.35
CA GLU A 87 -30.30 12.94 -21.83
C GLU A 87 -29.09 12.61 -20.95
N GLU A 88 -29.16 11.48 -20.22
CA GLU A 88 -28.02 10.99 -19.45
C GLU A 88 -27.06 10.17 -20.34
N PRO A 89 -25.80 10.62 -20.53
CA PRO A 89 -24.84 9.94 -21.42
C PRO A 89 -24.61 8.48 -21.03
N TYR A 90 -24.59 8.21 -19.72
CA TYR A 90 -24.41 6.87 -19.16
C TYR A 90 -25.51 5.90 -19.63
N GLY A 91 -26.78 6.32 -19.53
CA GLY A 91 -27.92 5.53 -20.00
C GLY A 91 -27.86 5.22 -21.50
N CYS A 92 -27.47 6.20 -22.30
CA CYS A 92 -27.33 6.02 -23.75
C CYS A 92 -26.21 5.04 -24.11
N TYR A 93 -25.08 5.09 -23.41
CA TYR A 93 -23.97 4.18 -23.64
C TYR A 93 -24.34 2.72 -23.34
N ASN A 94 -24.96 2.45 -22.19
CA ASN A 94 -25.34 1.09 -21.83
C ASN A 94 -26.46 0.56 -22.74
N ALA A 95 -27.45 1.39 -23.09
CA ALA A 95 -28.46 0.99 -24.08
C ALA A 95 -27.80 0.66 -25.43
N ARG A 96 -26.84 1.48 -25.90
CA ARG A 96 -26.02 1.17 -27.09
C ARG A 96 -25.37 -0.21 -26.96
N TYR A 97 -24.68 -0.49 -25.86
CA TYR A 97 -23.96 -1.75 -25.65
C TYR A 97 -24.92 -2.96 -25.74
N PHE A 98 -26.11 -2.84 -25.15
CA PHE A 98 -27.11 -3.90 -25.19
C PHE A 98 -27.64 -4.17 -26.60
N TYR A 99 -27.94 -3.12 -27.39
CA TYR A 99 -28.37 -3.27 -28.78
C TYR A 99 -27.23 -3.76 -29.69
N LEU A 100 -25.99 -3.36 -29.43
CA LEU A 100 -24.82 -3.79 -30.20
C LEU A 100 -24.55 -5.29 -30.05
N HIS A 101 -24.85 -5.87 -28.88
CA HIS A 101 -24.56 -7.27 -28.56
C HIS A 101 -25.81 -8.15 -28.36
N GLY A 102 -27.01 -7.62 -28.60
CA GLY A 102 -28.26 -8.37 -28.47
C GLY A 102 -28.56 -8.86 -27.04
N LEU A 103 -28.23 -8.06 -26.03
CA LEU A 103 -28.38 -8.44 -24.62
C LEU A 103 -29.82 -8.16 -24.14
N GLY A 104 -30.66 -9.18 -24.07
CA GLY A 104 -32.08 -9.01 -23.66
C GLY A 104 -32.96 -8.30 -24.69
N VAL A 105 -32.41 -7.91 -25.83
CA VAL A 105 -33.09 -7.32 -27.01
C VAL A 105 -32.49 -7.90 -28.30
N MET A 106 -33.17 -7.71 -29.44
CA MET A 106 -32.58 -8.05 -30.74
C MET A 106 -31.41 -7.12 -31.04
N GLN A 107 -30.34 -7.68 -31.60
CA GLN A 107 -29.20 -6.88 -32.05
C GLN A 107 -29.66 -5.87 -33.10
N ASP A 108 -29.30 -4.60 -32.91
CA ASP A 108 -29.64 -3.50 -33.80
C ASP A 108 -28.46 -2.51 -33.90
N ASP A 109 -27.61 -2.72 -34.90
CA ASP A 109 -26.41 -1.92 -35.12
C ASP A 109 -26.74 -0.46 -35.52
N VAL A 110 -27.92 -0.23 -36.13
CA VAL A 110 -28.36 1.10 -36.55
C VAL A 110 -28.75 1.92 -35.32
N LEU A 111 -29.60 1.35 -34.46
CA LEU A 111 -30.00 2.00 -33.22
C LEU A 111 -28.82 2.16 -32.26
N ALA A 112 -27.93 1.17 -32.17
CA ALA A 112 -26.70 1.29 -31.37
C ALA A 112 -25.84 2.48 -31.83
N LYS A 113 -25.72 2.71 -33.13
CA LYS A 113 -25.02 3.88 -33.68
C LYS A 113 -25.72 5.19 -33.33
N GLU A 114 -27.04 5.27 -33.45
CA GLU A 114 -27.80 6.46 -33.07
C GLU A 114 -27.65 6.80 -31.58
N LEU A 115 -27.63 5.78 -30.72
CA LEU A 115 -27.38 5.92 -29.29
C LEU A 115 -25.93 6.36 -29.00
N ALA A 116 -24.96 5.86 -29.77
CA ALA A 116 -23.56 6.30 -29.68
C ALA A 116 -23.42 7.81 -29.96
N ASP A 117 -24.08 8.30 -31.02
CA ASP A 117 -24.02 9.72 -31.39
C ASP A 117 -24.56 10.64 -30.27
N LYS A 118 -25.54 10.18 -29.49
CA LYS A 118 -26.06 10.91 -28.32
C LYS A 118 -25.06 11.02 -27.16
N THR A 119 -24.10 10.10 -27.05
CA THR A 119 -23.05 10.14 -26.03
C THR A 119 -21.93 11.12 -26.37
N SER A 120 -21.81 11.52 -27.65
CA SER A 120 -20.80 12.45 -28.15
C SER A 120 -21.19 13.90 -27.85
N LYS A 121 -20.62 14.48 -26.78
CA LYS A 121 -20.79 15.90 -26.46
C LYS A 121 -19.54 16.72 -26.83
N ALA A 122 -19.77 17.91 -27.38
CA ALA A 122 -18.73 18.82 -27.88
C ALA A 122 -17.84 19.45 -26.79
N ASP A 123 -18.13 19.18 -25.52
CA ASP A 123 -17.44 19.73 -24.36
C ASP A 123 -16.21 18.91 -23.91
N ILE A 124 -15.93 17.77 -24.54
CA ILE A 124 -14.66 17.06 -24.35
C ILE A 124 -13.83 17.12 -25.63
N ASP A 125 -12.73 17.86 -25.56
CA ASP A 125 -11.76 18.06 -26.64
C ASP A 125 -10.92 16.79 -26.90
N THR A 126 -11.45 15.86 -27.71
CA THR A 126 -10.69 14.74 -28.27
C THR A 126 -11.36 14.32 -29.57
N ASP A 127 -10.57 13.86 -30.53
CA ASP A 127 -11.08 13.48 -31.83
C ASP A 127 -12.01 12.25 -31.73
N ALA A 128 -13.06 12.25 -32.57
CA ALA A 128 -14.11 11.23 -32.56
C ALA A 128 -13.59 9.81 -32.90
N GLN A 129 -12.50 9.70 -33.66
CA GLN A 129 -11.92 8.40 -34.01
C GLN A 129 -11.23 7.75 -32.80
N THR A 130 -10.49 8.52 -32.02
CA THR A 130 -9.87 8.07 -30.76
C THR A 130 -10.93 7.60 -29.76
N VAL A 131 -12.06 8.32 -29.66
CA VAL A 131 -13.18 7.95 -28.78
C VAL A 131 -13.85 6.66 -29.24
N THR A 132 -14.09 6.53 -30.54
CA THR A 132 -14.69 5.32 -31.13
C THR A 132 -13.81 4.10 -30.91
N ARG A 133 -12.49 4.24 -31.11
CA ARG A 133 -11.50 3.18 -30.89
C ARG A 133 -11.42 2.76 -29.42
N LEU A 134 -11.37 3.73 -28.51
CA LEU A 134 -11.38 3.48 -27.05
C LEU A 134 -12.63 2.68 -26.64
N ILE A 135 -13.80 3.11 -27.10
CA ILE A 135 -15.08 2.49 -26.74
C ILE A 135 -15.19 1.08 -27.32
N ALA A 136 -15.06 0.93 -28.64
CA ALA A 136 -15.33 -0.34 -29.31
C ALA A 136 -14.21 -1.37 -29.11
N ASP A 137 -12.94 -0.95 -29.28
CA ASP A 137 -11.83 -1.90 -29.34
C ASP A 137 -11.24 -2.21 -27.96
N GLU A 138 -11.40 -1.30 -27.00
CA GLU A 138 -10.79 -1.46 -25.67
C GLU A 138 -11.83 -1.73 -24.58
N ILE A 139 -12.89 -0.92 -24.47
CA ILE A 139 -13.86 -1.06 -23.37
C ILE A 139 -14.89 -2.15 -23.64
N ASP A 140 -15.61 -2.10 -24.77
CA ASP A 140 -16.66 -3.09 -25.09
C ASP A 140 -16.06 -4.50 -25.18
N THR A 141 -14.93 -4.64 -25.87
CA THR A 141 -14.22 -5.91 -26.02
C THR A 141 -13.72 -6.45 -24.68
N ALA A 142 -13.13 -5.60 -23.82
CA ALA A 142 -12.66 -6.04 -22.51
C ALA A 142 -13.82 -6.34 -21.55
N LYS A 143 -14.94 -5.61 -21.64
CA LYS A 143 -16.16 -5.89 -20.88
C LYS A 143 -16.69 -7.28 -21.23
N GLN A 144 -16.88 -7.60 -22.51
CA GLN A 144 -17.33 -8.93 -22.93
C GLN A 144 -16.39 -10.04 -22.46
N ALA A 145 -15.08 -9.82 -22.56
CA ALA A 145 -14.09 -10.77 -22.08
C ALA A 145 -14.21 -10.98 -20.56
N ALA A 146 -14.37 -9.92 -19.78
CA ALA A 146 -14.56 -9.98 -18.32
C ALA A 146 -15.92 -10.59 -17.90
N GLU A 147 -16.95 -10.42 -18.70
CA GLU A 147 -18.27 -11.02 -18.48
C GLU A 147 -18.29 -12.53 -18.78
N SER A 148 -17.47 -12.99 -19.75
CA SER A 148 -17.40 -14.39 -20.17
C SER A 148 -16.31 -15.20 -19.48
N ASP A 149 -15.22 -14.55 -19.04
CA ASP A 149 -14.08 -15.16 -18.37
C ASP A 149 -13.70 -14.36 -17.13
N ILE A 150 -13.93 -14.97 -15.95
CA ILE A 150 -13.63 -14.38 -14.65
C ILE A 150 -12.17 -13.94 -14.53
N THR A 151 -11.23 -14.62 -15.21
CA THR A 151 -9.80 -14.29 -15.15
C THR A 151 -9.45 -12.96 -15.83
N GLN A 152 -10.35 -12.41 -16.65
CA GLN A 152 -10.18 -11.12 -17.31
C GLN A 152 -10.70 -9.94 -16.48
N ARG A 153 -11.45 -10.19 -15.41
CA ARG A 153 -12.13 -9.15 -14.65
C ARG A 153 -11.17 -8.21 -13.92
N SER A 154 -10.14 -8.73 -13.27
CA SER A 154 -9.11 -7.92 -12.60
C SER A 154 -8.43 -6.96 -13.57
N ARG A 155 -8.07 -7.46 -14.77
CA ARG A 155 -7.49 -6.66 -15.84
C ARG A 155 -8.45 -5.56 -16.31
N PHE A 156 -9.73 -5.88 -16.50
CA PHE A 156 -10.72 -4.90 -16.92
C PHE A 156 -10.88 -3.78 -15.89
N ILE A 157 -11.01 -4.12 -14.61
CA ILE A 157 -11.11 -3.13 -13.52
C ILE A 157 -9.85 -2.24 -13.47
N GLU A 158 -8.65 -2.80 -13.60
CA GLU A 158 -7.42 -2.01 -13.62
C GLU A 158 -7.33 -1.08 -14.85
N THR A 159 -7.78 -1.53 -16.03
CA THR A 159 -7.88 -0.66 -17.21
C THR A 159 -8.82 0.51 -16.97
N LEU A 160 -10.00 0.27 -16.40
CA LEU A 160 -10.94 1.34 -16.06
C LEU A 160 -10.38 2.28 -15.00
N ARG A 161 -9.74 1.73 -13.95
CA ARG A 161 -9.06 2.50 -12.89
C ARG A 161 -8.03 3.46 -13.47
N GLN A 162 -7.19 2.99 -14.40
CA GLN A 162 -6.18 3.81 -15.05
C GLN A 162 -6.80 4.96 -15.85
N TYR A 163 -7.86 4.69 -16.62
CA TYR A 163 -8.51 5.74 -17.40
C TYR A 163 -9.24 6.75 -16.51
N ALA A 164 -9.94 6.30 -15.47
CA ALA A 164 -10.61 7.16 -14.50
C ALA A 164 -9.64 7.97 -13.62
N GLY A 165 -8.40 7.48 -13.45
CA GLY A 165 -7.30 8.20 -12.79
C GLY A 165 -6.46 9.09 -13.72
N GLY A 166 -6.73 9.09 -15.02
CA GLY A 166 -6.01 9.88 -16.02
C GLY A 166 -6.33 11.38 -16.00
N GLY A 167 -5.92 12.11 -17.05
CA GLY A 167 -6.25 13.53 -17.20
C GLY A 167 -7.78 13.79 -17.21
N SER A 168 -8.19 15.01 -16.85
CA SER A 168 -9.61 15.36 -16.65
C SER A 168 -10.53 15.01 -17.83
N ALA A 169 -10.03 15.13 -19.07
CA ALA A 169 -10.77 14.75 -20.27
C ALA A 169 -11.03 13.23 -20.35
N MET A 170 -10.04 12.40 -20.02
CA MET A 170 -10.21 10.93 -20.04
C MET A 170 -11.12 10.46 -18.92
N ALA A 171 -10.94 10.97 -17.71
CA ALA A 171 -11.82 10.66 -16.59
C ALA A 171 -13.28 11.03 -16.90
N ALA A 172 -13.52 12.22 -17.46
CA ALA A 172 -14.86 12.64 -17.89
C ALA A 172 -15.46 11.75 -18.99
N ARG A 173 -14.63 11.21 -19.89
CA ARG A 173 -15.08 10.25 -20.92
C ARG A 173 -15.54 8.95 -20.29
N ILE A 174 -14.70 8.34 -19.47
CA ILE A 174 -15.00 7.05 -18.83
C ILE A 174 -16.24 7.14 -17.94
N THR A 175 -16.40 8.24 -17.20
CA THR A 175 -17.65 8.51 -16.45
C THR A 175 -18.89 8.53 -17.35
N ARG A 176 -18.81 9.11 -18.56
CA ARG A 176 -19.94 9.10 -19.52
C ARG A 176 -20.26 7.72 -20.08
N LEU A 177 -19.31 6.80 -20.03
CA LEU A 177 -19.50 5.40 -20.41
C LEU A 177 -19.99 4.56 -19.22
N GLY A 178 -20.27 5.15 -18.06
CA GLY A 178 -20.76 4.41 -16.90
C GLY A 178 -19.71 3.80 -16.01
N TYR A 179 -18.50 4.35 -16.06
CA TYR A 179 -17.38 3.90 -15.27
C TYR A 179 -16.83 5.05 -14.44
N SER A 180 -17.69 5.77 -13.71
CA SER A 180 -17.21 6.67 -12.67
C SER A 180 -16.38 5.90 -11.65
N LYS A 181 -15.67 6.62 -10.77
CA LYS A 181 -14.86 5.95 -9.74
C LYS A 181 -15.71 5.10 -8.80
N ALA A 182 -16.94 5.55 -8.51
CA ALA A 182 -17.92 4.78 -7.73
C ALA A 182 -18.36 3.52 -8.49
N ASP A 183 -18.72 3.64 -9.77
CA ASP A 183 -19.12 2.51 -10.62
C ASP A 183 -18.03 1.44 -10.71
N ILE A 184 -16.78 1.86 -10.90
CA ILE A 184 -15.62 0.95 -10.97
C ILE A 184 -15.46 0.21 -9.65
N LEU A 185 -15.58 0.91 -8.51
CA LEU A 185 -15.49 0.28 -7.20
C LEU A 185 -16.65 -0.69 -6.97
N HIS A 186 -17.88 -0.30 -7.30
CA HIS A 186 -19.08 -1.12 -7.16
C HIS A 186 -18.96 -2.42 -7.96
N LEU A 187 -18.52 -2.32 -9.22
CA LEU A 187 -18.28 -3.48 -10.07
C LEU A 187 -17.15 -4.37 -9.54
N ALA A 188 -16.05 -3.77 -9.09
CA ALA A 188 -14.93 -4.50 -8.50
C ALA A 188 -15.35 -5.24 -7.21
N GLU A 189 -16.09 -4.59 -6.31
CA GLU A 189 -16.62 -5.18 -5.09
C GLU A 189 -17.56 -6.34 -5.38
N LEU A 190 -18.45 -6.17 -6.35
CA LEU A 190 -19.37 -7.21 -6.78
C LEU A 190 -18.60 -8.44 -7.29
N TRP A 191 -17.69 -8.26 -8.24
CA TRP A 191 -16.94 -9.37 -8.82
C TRP A 191 -15.98 -10.02 -7.82
N ALA A 192 -15.44 -9.27 -6.86
CA ALA A 192 -14.61 -9.82 -5.79
C ALA A 192 -15.37 -10.79 -4.86
N GLN A 193 -16.72 -10.76 -4.83
CA GLN A 193 -17.52 -11.71 -4.05
C GLN A 193 -17.35 -13.17 -4.50
N GLU A 194 -16.90 -13.38 -5.74
CA GLU A 194 -16.63 -14.71 -6.31
C GLU A 194 -15.31 -15.34 -5.81
N ARG A 195 -14.73 -14.80 -4.72
CA ARG A 195 -13.48 -15.24 -4.10
C ARG A 195 -12.26 -15.12 -5.01
N ASP A 196 -12.26 -14.11 -5.88
CA ASP A 196 -11.09 -13.73 -6.66
C ASP A 196 -10.07 -12.99 -5.75
N PRO A 197 -8.86 -13.56 -5.53
CA PRO A 197 -7.84 -12.93 -4.70
C PRO A 197 -7.35 -11.59 -5.27
N GLU A 198 -7.21 -11.49 -6.59
CA GLU A 198 -6.66 -10.31 -7.25
C GLU A 198 -7.67 -9.17 -7.24
N LEU A 199 -8.95 -9.43 -7.55
CA LEU A 199 -9.99 -8.42 -7.41
C LEU A 199 -10.17 -7.98 -5.96
N SER A 200 -10.09 -8.90 -4.99
CA SER A 200 -10.13 -8.52 -3.58
C SER A 200 -8.98 -7.58 -3.21
N PHE A 201 -7.79 -7.80 -3.76
CA PHE A 201 -6.63 -6.92 -3.58
C PHE A 201 -6.82 -5.56 -4.27
N ILE A 202 -7.34 -5.54 -5.50
CA ILE A 202 -7.66 -4.31 -6.23
C ILE A 202 -8.65 -3.47 -5.43
N VAL A 203 -9.76 -4.05 -4.95
CA VAL A 203 -10.74 -3.33 -4.12
C VAL A 203 -10.09 -2.75 -2.87
N GLY A 204 -9.27 -3.53 -2.17
CA GLY A 204 -8.50 -3.04 -1.01
C GLY A 204 -7.60 -1.84 -1.35
N SER A 205 -6.99 -1.87 -2.54
CA SER A 205 -6.14 -0.80 -3.07
C SER A 205 -6.91 0.45 -3.51
N LEU A 206 -8.13 0.29 -4.05
CA LEU A 206 -9.00 1.42 -4.41
C LEU A 206 -9.32 2.24 -3.16
N TYR A 207 -9.75 1.59 -2.08
CA TYR A 207 -9.96 2.26 -0.79
C TYR A 207 -8.66 2.87 -0.23
N ASP A 208 -7.55 2.14 -0.30
CA ASP A 208 -6.29 2.60 0.28
C ASP A 208 -5.76 3.88 -0.37
N SER A 209 -5.83 3.92 -1.71
CA SER A 209 -5.36 5.08 -2.48
C SER A 209 -6.28 6.29 -2.37
N GLY A 210 -7.45 6.18 -1.71
CA GLY A 210 -8.50 7.20 -1.78
C GLY A 210 -9.03 7.38 -3.20
N PHE A 211 -9.14 6.29 -3.97
CA PHE A 211 -9.68 6.35 -5.33
C PHE A 211 -11.12 6.88 -5.29
N VAL A 212 -11.89 6.43 -4.31
CA VAL A 212 -13.17 7.03 -3.91
C VAL A 212 -13.02 7.72 -2.55
N GLU A 213 -13.83 8.76 -2.32
CA GLU A 213 -13.97 9.33 -0.99
C GLU A 213 -14.89 8.44 -0.15
N ALA A 214 -14.39 7.99 1.01
CA ALA A 214 -15.15 7.19 1.97
C ALA A 214 -14.60 7.43 3.37
N ASP A 215 -15.50 7.71 4.32
CA ASP A 215 -15.14 7.99 5.71
C ASP A 215 -14.44 6.80 6.40
N ASP A 216 -14.77 5.57 6.00
CA ASP A 216 -14.25 4.32 6.57
C ASP A 216 -13.21 3.61 5.67
N LYS A 217 -12.58 4.34 4.73
CA LYS A 217 -11.67 3.78 3.72
C LYS A 217 -10.54 2.92 4.30
N GLU A 218 -9.95 3.31 5.43
CA GLU A 218 -8.88 2.52 6.06
C GLU A 218 -9.39 1.16 6.55
N ALA A 219 -10.58 1.14 7.15
CA ALA A 219 -11.21 -0.08 7.65
C ALA A 219 -11.63 -0.99 6.49
N ARG A 220 -12.25 -0.43 5.43
CA ARG A 220 -12.63 -1.19 4.23
C ARG A 220 -11.42 -1.76 3.50
N SER A 221 -10.38 -0.94 3.30
CA SER A 221 -9.11 -1.36 2.70
C SER A 221 -8.52 -2.56 3.47
N LEU A 222 -8.45 -2.46 4.80
CA LEU A 222 -7.94 -3.55 5.62
C LEU A 222 -8.78 -4.83 5.51
N GLN A 223 -10.11 -4.71 5.50
CA GLN A 223 -11.00 -5.87 5.34
C GLN A 223 -10.76 -6.59 4.00
N TRP A 224 -10.62 -5.83 2.91
CA TRP A 224 -10.37 -6.37 1.58
C TRP A 224 -8.97 -6.97 1.43
N PHE A 225 -7.93 -6.33 1.97
CA PHE A 225 -6.60 -6.93 2.03
C PHE A 225 -6.57 -8.22 2.85
N ARG A 226 -7.35 -8.32 3.95
CA ARG A 226 -7.50 -9.59 4.67
C ARG A 226 -8.11 -10.69 3.81
N LYS A 227 -9.22 -10.40 3.13
CA LYS A 227 -9.85 -11.35 2.20
C LYS A 227 -8.88 -11.81 1.12
N ALA A 228 -8.19 -10.87 0.46
CA ALA A 228 -7.22 -11.19 -0.57
C ALA A 228 -6.06 -12.06 -0.06
N ALA A 229 -5.50 -11.71 1.11
CA ALA A 229 -4.39 -12.45 1.70
C ALA A 229 -4.78 -13.87 2.13
N GLU A 230 -5.99 -14.04 2.70
CA GLU A 230 -6.57 -15.33 3.06
C GLU A 230 -6.85 -16.20 1.83
N LEU A 231 -7.13 -15.59 0.68
CA LEU A 231 -7.27 -16.26 -0.62
C LEU A 231 -5.92 -16.51 -1.32
N GLY A 232 -4.79 -16.11 -0.72
CA GLY A 232 -3.46 -16.38 -1.24
C GLY A 232 -2.82 -15.23 -2.02
N GLN A 233 -3.43 -14.06 -2.13
CA GLN A 233 -2.84 -12.94 -2.88
C GLN A 233 -1.56 -12.45 -2.18
N ALA A 234 -0.42 -12.54 -2.87
CA ALA A 234 0.89 -12.36 -2.25
C ALA A 234 1.20 -10.92 -1.83
N ASP A 235 0.76 -9.91 -2.59
CA ASP A 235 0.92 -8.50 -2.22
C ASP A 235 0.07 -8.13 -1.00
N ALA A 236 -1.15 -8.65 -0.89
CA ALA A 236 -2.02 -8.50 0.27
C ALA A 236 -1.40 -9.16 1.51
N GLN A 237 -0.81 -10.34 1.36
CA GLN A 237 -0.05 -11.00 2.43
C GLN A 237 1.15 -10.15 2.85
N ASN A 238 1.90 -9.57 1.90
CA ASN A 238 2.97 -8.63 2.20
C ASN A 238 2.44 -7.40 2.99
N ILE A 239 1.35 -6.79 2.54
CA ILE A 239 0.73 -5.66 3.24
C ILE A 239 0.28 -6.03 4.67
N LEU A 240 -0.33 -7.20 4.87
CA LEU A 240 -0.69 -7.66 6.21
C LEU A 240 0.53 -7.91 7.09
N GLY A 241 1.60 -8.46 6.52
CA GLY A 241 2.89 -8.60 7.20
C GLY A 241 3.34 -7.25 7.77
N TYR A 242 3.34 -6.22 6.93
CA TYR A 242 3.68 -4.85 7.33
C TYR A 242 2.75 -4.31 8.44
N PHE A 243 1.43 -4.47 8.32
CA PHE A 243 0.49 -3.97 9.33
C PHE A 243 0.62 -4.67 10.68
N TYR A 244 0.83 -5.98 10.69
CA TYR A 244 1.04 -6.73 11.93
C TYR A 244 2.38 -6.38 12.60
N LEU A 245 3.47 -6.20 11.84
CA LEU A 245 4.76 -5.81 12.43
C LEU A 245 4.74 -4.40 13.03
N ASN A 246 4.03 -3.47 12.39
CA ASN A 246 4.05 -2.06 12.76
C ASN A 246 2.83 -1.61 13.58
N GLY A 247 1.86 -2.50 13.80
CA GLY A 247 0.62 -2.18 14.52
C GLY A 247 -0.20 -1.07 13.84
N LYS A 248 -0.41 -1.16 12.52
CA LYS A 248 -1.07 -0.12 11.71
C LYS A 248 -2.55 -0.44 11.45
N ARG A 249 -3.34 0.57 11.07
CA ARG A 249 -4.76 0.45 10.69
C ARG A 249 -5.61 -0.30 11.72
N GLY A 250 -5.40 0.00 13.01
CA GLY A 250 -6.13 -0.64 14.12
C GLY A 250 -5.71 -2.09 14.42
N ILE A 251 -4.67 -2.62 13.77
CA ILE A 251 -4.08 -3.92 14.12
C ILE A 251 -3.14 -3.74 15.31
N LYS A 252 -3.30 -4.56 16.35
CA LYS A 252 -2.29 -4.67 17.41
C LYS A 252 -1.03 -5.32 16.85
N ARG A 253 0.13 -4.74 17.16
CA ARG A 253 1.43 -5.28 16.75
C ARG A 253 1.58 -6.74 17.19
N ASP A 254 1.95 -7.60 16.24
CA ASP A 254 2.21 -9.02 16.41
C ASP A 254 3.34 -9.44 15.45
N LEU A 255 4.53 -9.63 16.02
CA LEU A 255 5.74 -9.91 15.26
C LEU A 255 5.70 -11.27 14.57
N GLN A 256 5.21 -12.27 15.28
CA GLN A 256 5.14 -13.64 14.77
C GLN A 256 4.15 -13.71 13.61
N LYS A 257 2.96 -13.12 13.78
CA LYS A 257 1.95 -13.10 12.72
C LYS A 257 2.40 -12.29 11.51
N GLY A 258 3.11 -11.17 11.73
CA GLY A 258 3.69 -10.37 10.65
C GLY A 258 4.71 -11.15 9.81
N VAL A 259 5.64 -11.85 10.47
CA VAL A 259 6.62 -12.73 9.80
C VAL A 259 5.92 -13.86 9.04
N GLN A 260 4.91 -14.52 9.63
CA GLN A 260 4.16 -15.58 8.95
C GLN A 260 3.52 -15.11 7.64
N TRP A 261 2.93 -13.92 7.62
CA TRP A 261 2.35 -13.37 6.39
C TRP A 261 3.42 -13.06 5.34
N TYR A 262 4.56 -12.50 5.73
CA TYR A 262 5.66 -12.32 4.80
C TYR A 262 6.21 -13.65 4.28
N GLU A 263 6.33 -14.69 5.12
CA GLU A 263 6.79 -16.01 4.70
C GLU A 263 5.83 -16.62 3.65
N LEU A 264 4.52 -16.47 3.82
CA LEU A 264 3.52 -16.89 2.83
C LEU A 264 3.68 -16.13 1.50
N ALA A 265 3.85 -14.80 1.55
CA ALA A 265 4.07 -13.99 0.34
C ALA A 265 5.39 -14.36 -0.36
N ALA A 266 6.47 -14.52 0.41
CA ALA A 266 7.79 -14.88 -0.07
C ALA A 266 7.83 -16.29 -0.68
N ALA A 267 7.05 -17.24 -0.16
CA ALA A 267 6.92 -18.58 -0.73
C ALA A 267 6.33 -18.54 -2.16
N GLN A 268 5.52 -17.53 -2.47
CA GLN A 268 4.95 -17.28 -3.80
C GLN A 268 5.85 -16.42 -4.70
N GLY A 269 7.05 -16.07 -4.22
CA GLY A 269 7.99 -15.22 -4.96
C GLY A 269 7.68 -13.73 -4.86
N ASN A 270 6.92 -13.27 -3.86
CA ASN A 270 6.78 -11.83 -3.63
C ASN A 270 8.13 -11.23 -3.21
N ALA A 271 8.69 -10.42 -4.08
CA ALA A 271 10.05 -9.92 -3.92
C ALA A 271 10.19 -8.85 -2.83
N ASP A 272 9.12 -8.09 -2.56
CA ASP A 272 9.13 -7.10 -1.49
C ASP A 272 9.03 -7.79 -0.12
N ALA A 273 8.23 -8.85 0.00
CA ALA A 273 8.19 -9.71 1.19
C ALA A 273 9.54 -10.40 1.45
N LEU A 274 10.22 -10.88 0.41
CA LEU A 274 11.58 -11.43 0.53
C LEU A 274 12.55 -10.39 1.12
N ILE A 275 12.55 -9.17 0.59
CA ILE A 275 13.41 -8.09 1.10
C ILE A 275 13.03 -7.77 2.56
N ASN A 276 11.75 -7.65 2.87
CA ASN A 276 11.27 -7.35 4.22
C ASN A 276 11.69 -8.42 5.24
N LEU A 277 11.59 -9.71 4.90
CA LEU A 277 12.10 -10.79 5.74
C LEU A 277 13.62 -10.72 5.90
N GLY A 278 14.33 -10.48 4.80
CA GLY A 278 15.78 -10.30 4.82
C GLY A 278 16.19 -9.22 5.81
N GLU A 279 15.53 -8.06 5.79
CA GLU A 279 15.79 -6.93 6.69
C GLU A 279 15.46 -7.23 8.15
N ILE A 280 14.36 -7.94 8.39
CA ILE A 280 13.96 -8.31 9.76
C ILE A 280 14.99 -9.24 10.40
N TYR A 281 15.47 -10.24 9.66
CA TYR A 281 16.51 -11.15 10.13
C TYR A 281 17.90 -10.50 10.17
N TYR A 282 18.19 -9.56 9.25
CA TYR A 282 19.46 -8.82 9.20
C TYR A 282 19.61 -7.79 10.32
N SER A 283 18.55 -7.02 10.61
CA SER A 283 18.55 -6.03 11.69
C SER A 283 18.52 -6.71 13.05
N GLY A 284 17.81 -7.83 13.15
CA GLY A 284 17.61 -8.55 14.41
C GLY A 284 16.91 -7.70 15.47
N THR A 285 16.20 -6.62 15.12
CA THR A 285 15.54 -5.74 16.11
C THR A 285 14.17 -6.25 16.51
N GLN A 286 13.49 -6.94 15.59
CA GLN A 286 12.15 -7.48 15.77
C GLN A 286 12.17 -8.98 16.05
N VAL A 287 13.09 -9.71 15.44
CA VAL A 287 13.31 -11.15 15.66
C VAL A 287 14.78 -11.39 16.00
N PRO A 288 15.17 -12.56 16.51
CA PRO A 288 16.58 -12.89 16.68
C PRO A 288 17.34 -12.72 15.36
N LEU A 289 18.53 -12.11 15.45
CA LEU A 289 19.44 -11.91 14.34
C LEU A 289 19.77 -13.25 13.66
N ASP A 290 19.61 -13.32 12.34
CA ASP A 290 19.92 -14.51 11.55
C ASP A 290 20.43 -14.10 10.16
N TYR A 291 21.73 -13.90 10.04
CA TYR A 291 22.34 -13.53 8.77
C TYR A 291 22.20 -14.62 7.70
N ALA A 292 22.07 -15.90 8.06
CA ALA A 292 21.91 -16.96 7.09
C ALA A 292 20.55 -16.86 6.38
N ARG A 293 19.48 -16.72 7.16
CA ARG A 293 18.13 -16.49 6.60
C ARG A 293 18.05 -15.16 5.86
N ALA A 294 18.66 -14.10 6.40
CA ALA A 294 18.72 -12.82 5.71
C ALA A 294 19.38 -12.94 4.33
N PHE A 295 20.54 -13.60 4.26
CA PHE A 295 21.25 -13.85 3.01
C PHE A 295 20.41 -14.64 2.02
N GLU A 296 19.74 -15.70 2.47
CA GLU A 296 18.86 -16.52 1.60
C GLU A 296 17.76 -15.67 0.96
N PHE A 297 17.05 -14.86 1.77
CA PHE A 297 15.97 -14.03 1.25
C PHE A 297 16.48 -12.93 0.31
N PHE A 298 17.59 -12.28 0.65
CA PHE A 298 18.20 -11.29 -0.25
C PHE A 298 18.73 -11.91 -1.54
N ASP A 299 19.35 -13.09 -1.50
CA ASP A 299 19.82 -13.80 -2.70
C ASP A 299 18.65 -14.16 -3.63
N ARG A 300 17.54 -14.65 -3.08
CA ARG A 300 16.31 -14.91 -3.85
C ARG A 300 15.76 -13.63 -4.49
N ALA A 301 15.65 -12.53 -3.74
CA ALA A 301 15.16 -11.26 -4.28
C ALA A 301 16.14 -10.64 -5.30
N ALA A 302 17.45 -10.80 -5.12
CA ALA A 302 18.48 -10.32 -6.04
C ALA A 302 18.40 -11.05 -7.40
N LYS A 303 18.14 -12.36 -7.40
CA LYS A 303 17.88 -13.15 -8.63
C LYS A 303 16.65 -12.69 -9.40
N MET A 304 15.73 -11.98 -8.74
CA MET A 304 14.57 -11.32 -9.36
C MET A 304 14.88 -9.88 -9.81
N GLY A 305 16.15 -9.47 -9.80
CA GLY A 305 16.59 -8.15 -10.25
C GLY A 305 16.35 -7.02 -9.25
N LYS A 306 16.09 -7.31 -7.97
CA LYS A 306 15.86 -6.26 -6.97
C LYS A 306 17.17 -5.63 -6.48
N SER A 307 17.40 -4.37 -6.87
CA SER A 307 18.59 -3.59 -6.48
C SER A 307 18.77 -3.45 -4.97
N ARG A 308 17.68 -3.28 -4.20
CA ARG A 308 17.76 -3.19 -2.74
C ARG A 308 18.36 -4.46 -2.13
N ALA A 309 17.99 -5.64 -2.63
CA ALA A 309 18.54 -6.91 -2.17
C ALA A 309 20.03 -7.07 -2.53
N LEU A 310 20.42 -6.65 -3.74
CA LEU A 310 21.84 -6.61 -4.16
C LEU A 310 22.69 -5.75 -3.21
N ASN A 311 22.15 -4.62 -2.74
CA ASN A 311 22.85 -3.74 -1.81
C ASN A 311 23.06 -4.40 -0.45
N TYR A 312 22.06 -5.11 0.08
CA TYR A 312 22.21 -5.89 1.30
C TYR A 312 23.27 -6.99 1.14
N LEU A 313 23.24 -7.75 0.05
CA LEU A 313 24.27 -8.78 -0.20
C LEU A 313 25.68 -8.16 -0.29
N ALA A 314 25.82 -7.03 -1.00
CA ALA A 314 27.09 -6.30 -1.09
C ALA A 314 27.58 -5.86 0.29
N TRP A 315 26.69 -5.37 1.15
CA TRP A 315 27.00 -4.96 2.52
C TRP A 315 27.38 -6.14 3.41
N MET A 316 26.71 -7.28 3.27
CA MET A 316 27.07 -8.52 3.97
C MET A 316 28.45 -9.02 3.55
N TYR A 317 28.78 -8.98 2.25
CA TYR A 317 30.14 -9.25 1.76
C TYR A 317 31.17 -8.21 2.20
N THR A 318 30.78 -6.95 2.41
CA THR A 318 31.67 -5.89 2.90
C THR A 318 32.06 -6.12 4.36
N ASN A 319 31.10 -6.56 5.19
CA ASN A 319 31.27 -6.67 6.63
C ASN A 319 31.60 -8.09 7.10
N GLY A 320 31.43 -9.10 6.26
CA GLY A 320 31.65 -10.50 6.63
C GLY A 320 30.49 -11.09 7.46
N GLN A 321 29.25 -10.77 7.11
CA GLN A 321 28.05 -11.23 7.80
C GLN A 321 27.50 -12.48 7.10
N PHE A 322 27.55 -13.65 7.77
CA PHE A 322 27.29 -15.00 7.24
C PHE A 322 28.26 -15.51 6.16
N VAL A 323 28.76 -14.63 5.30
CA VAL A 323 29.79 -14.91 4.30
C VAL A 323 31.12 -14.28 4.68
N ASP A 324 32.23 -14.81 4.17
CA ASP A 324 33.54 -14.16 4.32
C ASP A 324 33.56 -12.79 3.62
N THR A 325 34.36 -11.87 4.14
CA THR A 325 34.53 -10.56 3.50
C THR A 325 35.17 -10.71 2.11
N ASP A 326 34.46 -10.27 1.07
CA ASP A 326 34.93 -10.21 -0.31
C ASP A 326 34.65 -8.81 -0.88
N CYS A 327 35.63 -7.92 -0.76
CA CYS A 327 35.51 -6.52 -1.17
C CYS A 327 35.32 -6.34 -2.68
N ARG A 328 35.84 -7.26 -3.50
CA ARG A 328 35.64 -7.23 -4.96
C ARG A 328 34.21 -7.61 -5.30
N LYS A 329 33.71 -8.71 -4.75
CA LYS A 329 32.32 -9.14 -4.95
C LYS A 329 31.33 -8.11 -4.41
N ALA A 330 31.62 -7.49 -3.25
CA ALA A 330 30.83 -6.40 -2.73
C ALA A 330 30.74 -5.22 -3.72
N ALA A 331 31.87 -4.78 -4.29
CA ALA A 331 31.89 -3.71 -5.28
C ALA A 331 31.07 -4.07 -6.54
N GLU A 332 31.20 -5.30 -7.04
CA GLU A 332 30.42 -5.81 -8.18
C GLU A 332 28.91 -5.77 -7.91
N LEU A 333 28.48 -6.20 -6.72
CA LEU A 333 27.08 -6.19 -6.31
C LEU A 333 26.56 -4.75 -6.10
N PHE A 334 27.35 -3.85 -5.51
CA PHE A 334 27.00 -2.43 -5.39
C PHE A 334 26.83 -1.74 -6.76
N ALA A 335 27.65 -2.11 -7.74
CA ALA A 335 27.52 -1.64 -9.12
C ALA A 335 26.23 -2.15 -9.77
N GLN A 336 25.90 -3.43 -9.60
CA GLN A 336 24.63 -3.99 -10.09
C GLN A 336 23.41 -3.36 -9.39
N GLY A 337 23.53 -3.08 -8.08
CA GLY A 337 22.54 -2.41 -7.25
C GLY A 337 22.43 -0.89 -7.47
N ARG A 338 23.30 -0.31 -8.33
CA ARG A 338 23.33 1.12 -8.69
C ARG A 338 23.45 2.06 -7.48
N THR A 339 24.32 1.71 -6.54
CA THR A 339 24.61 2.55 -5.37
C THR A 339 25.80 3.47 -5.61
N SER A 340 25.91 4.54 -4.82
CA SER A 340 27.07 5.45 -4.87
C SER A 340 28.40 4.81 -4.46
N PHE A 341 28.39 3.58 -3.92
CA PHE A 341 29.59 2.80 -3.64
C PHE A 341 30.27 2.31 -4.93
N ALA A 342 29.49 2.09 -6.00
CA ALA A 342 30.02 1.66 -7.29
C ALA A 342 30.99 2.68 -7.89
N ASP A 343 30.76 3.96 -7.61
CA ASP A 343 31.52 5.09 -8.14
C ASP A 343 32.65 5.52 -7.20
N ASP A 344 32.79 4.89 -6.03
CA ASP A 344 33.81 5.26 -5.04
C ASP A 344 35.13 4.52 -5.32
N PRO A 345 36.19 5.21 -5.82
CA PRO A 345 37.45 4.55 -6.14
C PRO A 345 38.21 4.07 -4.89
N HIS A 346 37.80 4.49 -3.70
CA HIS A 346 38.45 4.13 -2.43
C HIS A 346 37.72 3.00 -1.70
N PHE A 347 36.51 2.61 -2.14
CA PHE A 347 35.68 1.61 -1.46
C PHE A 347 36.45 0.32 -1.15
N GLN A 348 37.12 -0.26 -2.15
CA GLN A 348 37.83 -1.53 -1.98
C GLN A 348 38.99 -1.41 -0.99
N VAL A 349 39.75 -0.31 -1.04
CA VAL A 349 40.87 -0.07 -0.11
C VAL A 349 40.36 0.09 1.32
N THR A 350 39.29 0.85 1.52
CA THR A 350 38.65 1.02 2.83
C THR A 350 38.07 -0.31 3.33
N CYS A 351 37.39 -1.07 2.48
CA CYS A 351 36.84 -2.39 2.82
C CYS A 351 37.92 -3.37 3.28
N GLU A 352 39.05 -3.39 2.58
CA GLU A 352 40.19 -4.25 2.92
C GLU A 352 40.85 -3.88 4.24
N LYS A 353 41.00 -2.57 4.49
CA LYS A 353 41.47 -2.05 5.79
C LYS A 353 40.51 -2.42 6.91
N ASP A 354 39.21 -2.24 6.71
CA ASP A 354 38.18 -2.59 7.70
C ASP A 354 38.16 -4.09 7.99
N ARG A 355 38.37 -4.93 6.97
CA ARG A 355 38.51 -6.39 7.13
C ARG A 355 39.66 -6.74 8.09
N GLN A 356 40.82 -6.13 7.91
CA GLN A 356 41.98 -6.33 8.79
C GLN A 356 41.68 -5.86 10.22
N ALA A 357 41.09 -4.67 10.36
CA ALA A 357 40.71 -4.12 11.66
C ALA A 357 39.71 -5.03 12.41
N ARG A 358 38.71 -5.59 11.71
CA ARG A 358 37.79 -6.57 12.30
C ARG A 358 38.52 -7.84 12.75
N ALA A 359 39.43 -8.38 11.93
CA ALA A 359 40.21 -9.57 12.29
C ALA A 359 41.10 -9.34 13.52
N GLU A 360 41.75 -8.18 13.59
CA GLU A 360 42.53 -7.76 14.77
C GLU A 360 41.65 -7.61 16.02
N ALA A 361 40.47 -7.01 15.87
CA ALA A 361 39.51 -6.84 16.96
C ALA A 361 39.01 -8.19 17.52
N VAL A 362 38.82 -9.19 16.65
CA VAL A 362 38.52 -10.57 17.06
C VAL A 362 39.72 -11.21 17.78
N ALA A 363 40.94 -11.06 17.25
CA ALA A 363 42.15 -11.63 17.84
C ALA A 363 42.48 -11.03 19.22
N MET A 364 42.17 -9.74 19.43
CA MET A 364 42.46 -9.00 20.66
C MET A 364 41.27 -8.88 21.61
N ARG A 365 40.16 -9.59 21.35
CA ARG A 365 38.88 -9.42 22.06
C ARG A 365 38.93 -9.61 23.58
N GLU A 366 39.92 -10.32 24.11
CA GLU A 366 40.08 -10.52 25.56
C GLU A 366 40.93 -9.44 26.24
N LYS A 367 41.69 -8.67 25.45
CA LYS A 367 42.65 -7.67 25.94
C LYS A 367 42.22 -6.24 25.66
N ASN A 368 41.42 -6.02 24.61
CA ASN A 368 41.11 -4.71 24.08
C ASN A 368 39.66 -4.66 23.57
N LEU A 369 38.72 -4.59 24.50
CA LEU A 369 37.30 -4.42 24.17
C LEU A 369 37.01 -2.97 23.74
N PRO A 370 36.03 -2.75 22.84
CA PRO A 370 35.58 -1.42 22.48
C PRO A 370 34.95 -0.70 23.67
N LYS A 371 34.90 0.63 23.62
CA LYS A 371 34.07 1.42 24.53
C LYS A 371 32.78 1.82 23.83
N LEU A 372 31.66 1.53 24.47
CA LEU A 372 30.34 1.90 24.03
C LEU A 372 29.83 3.07 24.88
N THR A 373 29.36 4.13 24.22
CA THR A 373 28.69 5.24 24.89
C THR A 373 27.21 5.22 24.53
N PHE A 374 26.34 5.33 25.54
CA PHE A 374 24.89 5.28 25.33
C PHE A 374 24.22 6.55 25.87
N ASN A 375 23.39 7.16 25.03
CA ASN A 375 22.70 8.38 25.39
C ASN A 375 21.27 8.36 24.88
N ARG A 376 20.34 8.87 25.70
CA ARG A 376 19.04 9.34 25.22
C ARG A 376 19.24 10.72 24.60
N ASP A 377 18.95 10.86 23.31
CA ASP A 377 19.27 12.06 22.53
C ASP A 377 18.06 13.02 22.47
N ARG A 378 16.96 12.58 21.83
CA ARG A 378 15.80 13.42 21.54
C ARG A 378 14.48 12.74 21.89
N VAL A 379 13.42 13.53 22.00
CA VAL A 379 12.03 13.07 22.12
C VAL A 379 11.26 13.63 20.93
N PHE A 380 10.53 12.75 20.25
CA PHE A 380 9.67 13.10 19.12
C PHE A 380 8.21 12.91 19.50
N GLY A 381 7.36 13.85 19.10
CA GLY A 381 5.92 13.68 19.21
C GLY A 381 5.43 12.54 18.30
N ALA A 382 4.35 11.88 18.69
CA ALA A 382 3.72 10.89 17.83
C ALA A 382 3.28 11.48 16.49
N SER A 383 3.55 10.74 15.42
CA SER A 383 2.94 11.01 14.11
C SER A 383 1.44 10.75 14.17
N GLN A 384 0.64 11.42 13.33
CA GLN A 384 -0.79 11.15 13.26
C GLN A 384 -1.05 9.66 12.95
N GLY A 385 -1.99 9.05 13.69
CA GLY A 385 -2.37 7.65 13.51
C GLY A 385 -1.34 6.61 13.97
N SER A 386 -0.28 7.00 14.69
CA SER A 386 0.82 6.09 15.04
C SER A 386 0.52 5.12 16.19
N GLY A 387 -0.54 5.37 16.96
CA GLY A 387 -0.99 4.53 18.08
C GLY A 387 -0.11 4.60 19.34
N TYR A 388 1.03 5.28 19.28
CA TYR A 388 1.89 5.63 20.43
C TYR A 388 1.79 7.12 20.75
N ALA A 389 2.25 7.53 21.94
CA ALA A 389 2.19 8.92 22.41
C ALA A 389 3.41 9.76 22.02
N CYS A 390 4.59 9.14 21.97
CA CYS A 390 5.85 9.75 21.54
C CYS A 390 6.88 8.67 21.18
N GLU A 391 8.02 9.10 20.65
CA GLU A 391 9.20 8.28 20.42
C GLU A 391 10.42 8.85 21.15
N LEU A 392 11.15 7.99 21.84
CA LEU A 392 12.41 8.33 22.49
C LEU A 392 13.57 7.87 21.60
N GLU A 393 14.46 8.78 21.23
CA GLU A 393 15.68 8.44 20.50
C GLU A 393 16.79 8.05 21.45
N PHE A 394 17.35 6.87 21.22
CA PHE A 394 18.54 6.40 21.90
C PHE A 394 19.66 6.16 20.91
N VAL A 395 20.85 6.60 21.28
CA VAL A 395 22.04 6.58 20.45
C VAL A 395 23.12 5.80 21.17
N VAL A 396 23.73 4.86 20.46
CA VAL A 396 24.92 4.14 20.90
C VAL A 396 26.06 4.43 19.95
N LYS A 397 27.27 4.56 20.48
CA LYS A 397 28.49 4.70 19.66
C LYS A 397 29.57 3.77 20.16
N THR A 398 30.38 3.25 19.25
CA THR A 398 31.64 2.57 19.56
C THR A 398 32.83 3.46 19.22
N ASP A 399 33.93 3.33 19.96
CA ASP A 399 35.14 4.12 19.74
C ASP A 399 36.04 3.59 18.61
N ARG A 400 35.70 2.42 18.03
CA ARG A 400 36.49 1.73 17.01
C ARG A 400 35.66 0.73 16.22
N ILE A 401 36.26 0.18 15.16
CA ILE A 401 35.71 -1.01 14.50
C ILE A 401 35.65 -2.15 15.50
N SER A 402 34.43 -2.54 15.81
CA SER A 402 34.06 -3.64 16.67
C SER A 402 32.68 -4.07 16.21
N SER A 403 32.55 -5.29 15.72
CA SER A 403 31.26 -5.83 15.31
C SER A 403 30.35 -5.88 16.55
N ILE A 404 29.41 -4.95 16.65
CA ILE A 404 28.40 -4.90 17.70
C ILE A 404 27.09 -5.37 17.09
N GLU A 405 26.59 -6.51 17.56
CA GLU A 405 25.45 -7.18 16.95
C GLU A 405 24.47 -7.66 18.01
N ASN A 406 23.19 -7.77 17.64
CA ASN A 406 22.12 -8.20 18.55
C ASN A 406 22.14 -7.43 19.89
N LEU A 407 22.50 -6.15 19.86
CA LEU A 407 22.60 -5.31 21.05
C LEU A 407 21.21 -5.06 21.62
N ARG A 408 21.05 -5.34 22.92
CA ARG A 408 19.85 -5.12 23.72
C ARG A 408 20.22 -4.33 24.96
N VAL A 409 19.54 -3.21 25.15
CA VAL A 409 19.70 -2.33 26.31
C VAL A 409 18.41 -2.35 27.10
N SER A 410 18.44 -2.97 28.28
CA SER A 410 17.32 -2.97 29.22
C SER A 410 17.38 -1.70 30.07
N LEU A 411 16.30 -0.94 30.08
CA LEU A 411 16.15 0.32 30.79
C LEU A 411 15.03 0.25 31.82
N ALA A 412 15.24 0.94 32.95
CA ALA A 412 14.17 1.38 33.83
C ALA A 412 13.99 2.89 33.66
N LEU A 413 12.85 3.30 33.10
CA LEU A 413 12.47 4.70 32.93
C LEU A 413 11.66 5.16 34.14
N LYS A 414 11.95 6.35 34.65
CA LYS A 414 11.21 7.02 35.71
C LYS A 414 10.63 8.32 35.16
N ASN A 415 9.32 8.51 35.30
CA ASN A 415 8.70 9.78 34.96
C ASN A 415 8.72 10.76 36.15
N LYS A 416 8.29 12.01 35.91
CA LYS A 416 8.25 13.05 36.96
C LYS A 416 7.34 12.73 38.15
N ALA A 417 6.32 11.88 37.95
CA ALA A 417 5.45 11.41 39.02
C ALA A 417 6.05 10.24 39.83
N GLY A 418 7.24 9.76 39.45
CA GLY A 418 7.92 8.64 40.09
C GLY A 418 7.43 7.25 39.65
N ALA A 419 6.55 7.17 38.65
CA ALA A 419 6.16 5.89 38.06
C ALA A 419 7.32 5.29 37.25
N MET A 420 7.42 3.97 37.27
CA MET A 420 8.49 3.21 36.64
C MET A 420 7.96 2.42 35.44
N SER A 421 8.73 2.38 34.36
CA SER A 421 8.47 1.54 33.18
C SER A 421 9.74 0.82 32.76
N GLN A 422 9.63 -0.47 32.42
CA GLN A 422 10.75 -1.24 31.90
C GLN A 422 10.65 -1.33 30.38
N GLN A 423 11.77 -1.12 29.70
CA GLN A 423 11.87 -1.22 28.25
C GLN A 423 13.13 -1.96 27.87
N VAL A 424 13.07 -2.72 26.76
CA VAL A 424 14.24 -3.32 26.13
C VAL A 424 14.36 -2.72 24.76
N ILE A 425 15.48 -2.05 24.53
CA ILE A 425 15.77 -1.36 23.27
C ILE A 425 16.68 -2.26 22.45
N ALA A 426 16.31 -2.49 21.20
CA ALA A 426 17.11 -3.24 20.24
C ALA A 426 17.79 -2.28 19.27
N PHE A 427 19.08 -2.51 19.02
CA PHE A 427 19.86 -1.79 18.03
C PHE A 427 20.22 -2.72 16.87
N GLU A 428 20.25 -2.16 15.66
CA GLU A 428 20.77 -2.84 14.48
C GLU A 428 22.29 -3.08 14.61
N PRO A 429 22.87 -4.04 13.85
CA PRO A 429 24.31 -4.24 13.83
C PRO A 429 25.07 -3.01 13.33
N PHE A 430 26.09 -2.58 14.09
CA PHE A 430 26.91 -1.42 13.75
C PHE A 430 28.37 -1.59 14.17
N GLY A 431 29.22 -0.60 13.88
CA GLY A 431 30.65 -0.65 14.23
C GLY A 431 31.48 -1.56 13.31
N LEU A 432 30.94 -1.94 12.16
CA LEU A 432 31.50 -2.97 11.30
C LEU A 432 32.53 -2.44 10.29
N ASN A 433 32.43 -1.17 9.88
CA ASN A 433 33.27 -0.58 8.83
C ASN A 433 33.43 0.94 9.03
N THR A 434 34.28 1.56 8.21
CA THR A 434 34.55 3.01 8.18
C THR A 434 34.30 3.58 6.79
N GLN A 435 33.28 3.08 6.10
CA GLN A 435 32.89 3.61 4.78
C GLN A 435 32.23 4.99 4.86
N ASP A 436 31.92 5.46 6.08
CA ASP A 436 31.26 6.75 6.37
C ASP A 436 29.97 6.98 5.57
N ARG A 437 29.31 5.88 5.22
CA ARG A 437 28.06 5.83 4.45
C ARG A 437 27.19 4.68 4.94
N ASN A 438 25.88 4.86 4.92
CA ASN A 438 24.94 3.76 5.16
C ASN A 438 24.76 2.88 3.92
N LEU A 439 23.93 1.83 4.04
CA LEU A 439 23.65 0.87 2.96
C LEU A 439 23.21 1.52 1.63
N GLN A 440 22.49 2.65 1.71
CA GLN A 440 21.99 3.38 0.55
C GLN A 440 23.05 4.31 -0.06
N GLY A 441 24.23 4.42 0.56
CA GLY A 441 25.33 5.26 0.11
C GLY A 441 25.25 6.72 0.57
N TYR A 442 24.37 7.03 1.53
CA TYR A 442 24.30 8.35 2.15
C TYR A 442 25.32 8.47 3.27
N LYS A 443 25.96 9.64 3.40
CA LYS A 443 26.93 9.91 4.45
C LYS A 443 26.36 9.61 5.83
N SER A 444 27.04 8.75 6.59
CA SER A 444 26.61 8.30 7.92
C SER A 444 27.83 7.93 8.76
N ASP A 445 27.77 8.18 10.06
CA ASP A 445 28.76 7.65 11.01
C ASP A 445 28.45 6.18 11.28
N THR A 446 29.26 5.26 10.73
CA THR A 446 29.06 3.81 10.81
C THR A 446 29.46 3.21 12.16
N LEU A 447 30.09 4.01 13.04
CA LEU A 447 30.39 3.66 14.42
C LEU A 447 29.31 4.14 15.40
N ARG A 448 28.26 4.79 14.89
CA ARG A 448 27.10 5.26 15.63
C ARG A 448 25.85 4.55 15.12
N GLU A 449 25.01 4.12 16.05
CA GLU A 449 23.65 3.67 15.74
C GLU A 449 22.62 4.44 16.56
N SER A 450 21.44 4.67 15.97
CA SER A 450 20.31 5.33 16.62
C SER A 450 19.04 4.51 16.42
N THR A 451 18.19 4.47 17.44
CA THR A 451 16.89 3.81 17.34
C THR A 451 15.82 4.65 18.03
N LEU A 452 14.63 4.65 17.43
CA LEU A 452 13.43 5.28 17.99
C LEU A 452 12.63 4.22 18.73
N GLN A 453 12.41 4.45 20.02
CA GLN A 453 11.62 3.59 20.87
C GLN A 453 10.22 4.19 21.06
N PRO A 454 9.16 3.59 20.48
CA PRO A 454 7.80 4.04 20.68
C PRO A 454 7.36 3.89 22.14
N VAL A 455 6.70 4.92 22.67
CA VAL A 455 6.15 4.95 24.01
C VAL A 455 4.64 5.15 23.93
N TYR A 456 3.89 4.17 24.42
CA TYR A 456 2.42 4.15 24.32
C TYR A 456 1.73 4.90 25.47
N GLN A 457 2.39 4.98 26.62
CA GLN A 457 1.88 5.64 27.82
C GLN A 457 2.36 7.10 27.84
N PRO A 458 1.47 8.09 27.66
CA PRO A 458 1.86 9.50 27.53
C PRO A 458 2.69 10.03 28.70
N GLU A 459 2.47 9.52 29.90
CA GLU A 459 3.21 9.88 31.12
C GLU A 459 4.69 9.48 31.08
N PHE A 460 5.11 8.63 30.14
CA PHE A 460 6.50 8.26 29.89
C PHE A 460 7.11 8.99 28.68
N CYS A 461 6.43 10.01 28.15
CA CYS A 461 7.04 10.92 27.16
C CYS A 461 7.95 11.97 27.79
N ASP A 462 7.67 12.34 29.05
CA ASP A 462 8.48 13.26 29.85
C ASP A 462 9.23 12.47 30.94
N VAL A 463 10.26 11.74 30.49
CA VAL A 463 11.10 10.89 31.36
C VAL A 463 12.07 11.77 32.15
N ASP A 464 11.90 11.77 33.48
CA ASP A 464 12.72 12.48 34.46
C ASP A 464 14.14 11.89 34.53
N SER A 465 14.23 10.56 34.65
CA SER A 465 15.50 9.85 34.69
C SER A 465 15.36 8.43 34.12
N TYR A 466 16.48 7.83 33.72
CA TYR A 466 16.54 6.43 33.33
C TYR A 466 17.78 5.77 33.93
N SER A 467 17.71 4.46 34.15
CA SER A 467 18.87 3.65 34.49
C SER A 467 18.97 2.44 33.57
N VAL A 468 20.20 2.10 33.19
CA VAL A 468 20.50 0.90 32.41
C VAL A 468 20.62 -0.27 33.38
N THR A 469 19.81 -1.31 33.19
CA THR A 469 19.73 -2.45 34.11
C THR A 469 20.41 -3.70 33.58
N ALA A 470 20.48 -3.85 32.25
CA ALA A 470 21.22 -4.91 31.58
C ALA A 470 21.62 -4.45 30.19
N VAL A 471 22.79 -4.90 29.71
CA VAL A 471 23.19 -4.73 28.31
C VAL A 471 23.75 -6.05 27.81
N THR A 472 23.07 -6.65 26.84
CA THR A 472 23.49 -7.90 26.22
C THR A 472 23.67 -7.72 24.72
N GLY A 473 24.50 -8.56 24.12
CA GLY A 473 24.73 -8.58 22.69
C GLY A 473 26.02 -9.30 22.36
N MET A 474 26.44 -9.22 21.10
CA MET A 474 27.69 -9.79 20.64
C MET A 474 28.69 -8.67 20.34
N VAL A 475 29.92 -8.87 20.79
CA VAL A 475 31.08 -8.03 20.45
C VAL A 475 32.11 -8.91 19.76
N ASN A 476 32.41 -8.62 18.49
CA ASN A 476 33.37 -9.39 17.69
C ASN A 476 33.07 -10.90 17.72
N GLY A 477 31.80 -11.25 17.51
CA GLY A 477 31.30 -12.63 17.48
C GLY A 477 31.27 -13.36 18.82
N LYS A 478 31.45 -12.66 19.96
CA LYS A 478 31.32 -13.25 21.30
C LYS A 478 30.16 -12.60 22.06
N GLU A 479 29.23 -13.41 22.54
CA GLU A 479 28.16 -12.95 23.42
C GLU A 479 28.72 -12.41 24.75
N MET A 480 28.18 -11.29 25.21
CA MET A 480 28.72 -10.53 26.34
C MET A 480 27.63 -9.77 27.10
N ASP A 481 27.77 -9.73 28.42
CA ASP A 481 27.13 -8.72 29.28
C ASP A 481 28.04 -7.50 29.35
N MET A 482 27.67 -6.45 28.62
CA MET A 482 28.53 -5.29 28.37
C MET A 482 28.64 -4.35 29.58
N LEU A 483 27.67 -4.38 30.50
CA LEU A 483 27.77 -3.68 31.78
C LEU A 483 28.80 -4.36 32.67
N LYS A 484 28.71 -5.69 32.82
CA LYS A 484 29.66 -6.45 33.64
C LYS A 484 31.09 -6.39 33.09
N ALA A 485 31.24 -6.33 31.77
CA ALA A 485 32.54 -6.18 31.13
C ALA A 485 33.12 -4.76 31.28
N GLY A 486 32.36 -3.78 31.78
CA GLY A 486 32.82 -2.40 31.96
C GLY A 486 33.06 -1.66 30.64
N VAL A 487 32.39 -2.09 29.57
CA VAL A 487 32.57 -1.53 28.22
C VAL A 487 31.46 -0.56 27.83
N PHE A 488 30.34 -0.56 28.56
CA PHE A 488 29.18 0.28 28.28
C PHE A 488 29.09 1.41 29.31
N LEU A 489 29.12 2.65 28.83
CA LEU A 489 29.23 3.88 29.62
C LEU A 489 28.00 4.77 29.45
#